data_AF-A0A0N5BWL8-F1
#
_entry.id   AF-A0A0N5BWL8-F1
#
_cell.length_a   1.000
_cell.length_b   1.000
_cell.length_c   1.000
_cell.angle_alpha   90.00
_cell.angle_beta   90.00
_cell.angle_gamma   90.00
#
_symmetry.space_group_name_H-M   'P 1'
#
loop_
_entity.id
_entity.type
_entity.pdbx_description
1 polymer ?
#
loop_
_entity_poly.entity_id
_entity_poly.type
_entity_poly.pdbx_seq_one_letter_code
_entity_poly.pdbx_strand_id
1 'polypeptide(L)'
;MVGGGLCLCQVAIANSVLIFDAEKVSVKKKCWRDLMEFLFMTSKCPILFFDYKNDFKMLKNILNNIDEENLSNPFKRIIDVQFLYINSLKEPRFLKFLEDKSVVDVDRVSLKDIAKNITGLDMEKEFQYAPWRMRPLPLDMIKYAATDAFVLILIYKKIKNIIKDDDLFSKLEGINEDSTQNENSTPNISDNNKMKKKKENSSISEIIEYIKNDTELLSYTNVTTDFTLYIDSMILNLQPILLNLGFNINTTEVKSYGSLKSVDTIILSVGKAANHWKLNNRYNRIISLKYTDSLEDKVLYIFKELKVKFEEKFVAQKCINCHGNDIVIVSRLLLLFMYYDAFLSDTENHKHVTNFDDISEESLEKNLHENKENGSYNSITGLYHSKDYIIDVKNKKIMFTQKNEWIMLPQQKQNAFLKIYYTPNDFMLCRGCNTFSARHKV
;
A
#
# COMPACT_ATOMS: atom_id res chain seq x y z
N MET A 1 -6.10 -12.86 12.86
CA MET A 1 -6.54 -13.15 11.48
C MET A 1 -6.75 -11.82 10.78
N VAL A 2 -5.88 -11.45 9.84
CA VAL A 2 -6.00 -10.17 9.10
C VAL A 2 -5.95 -10.50 7.61
N GLY A 3 -7.07 -11.00 7.07
CA GLY A 3 -7.22 -11.36 5.66
C GLY A 3 -7.32 -10.13 4.75
N GLY A 4 -6.93 -10.28 3.48
CA GLY A 4 -7.05 -9.29 2.42
C GLY A 4 -8.50 -9.07 1.95
N GLY A 5 -9.33 -8.45 2.79
CA GLY A 5 -10.71 -8.08 2.46
C GLY A 5 -10.86 -6.61 2.01
N LEU A 6 -11.95 -6.33 1.28
CA LEU A 6 -12.40 -4.96 0.98
C LEU A 6 -12.58 -4.20 2.29
N CYS A 7 -11.84 -3.11 2.47
CA CYS A 7 -11.93 -2.27 3.67
C CYS A 7 -12.89 -1.10 3.48
N LEU A 8 -12.84 -0.49 2.29
CA LEU A 8 -13.61 0.69 1.90
C LEU A 8 -14.03 0.57 0.44
N CYS A 9 -15.19 1.11 0.10
CA CYS A 9 -15.61 1.37 -1.27
C CYS A 9 -15.99 2.84 -1.39
N GLN A 10 -15.39 3.54 -2.36
CA GLN A 10 -15.62 4.96 -2.58
C GLN A 10 -16.47 5.15 -3.83
N VAL A 11 -17.51 5.96 -3.71
CA VAL A 11 -18.39 6.33 -4.83
C VAL A 11 -18.46 7.84 -4.88
N ALA A 12 -17.82 8.43 -5.88
CA ALA A 12 -17.91 9.86 -6.15
C ALA A 12 -19.10 10.16 -7.07
N ILE A 13 -19.81 11.23 -6.74
CA ILE A 13 -20.79 11.88 -7.62
C ILE A 13 -20.34 13.33 -7.87
N ALA A 14 -21.12 14.08 -8.65
CA ALA A 14 -20.68 15.38 -9.17
C ALA A 14 -20.22 16.39 -8.10
N ASN A 15 -20.76 16.32 -6.89
CA ASN A 15 -20.54 17.29 -5.81
C ASN A 15 -20.26 16.65 -4.43
N SER A 16 -20.11 15.34 -4.34
CA SER A 16 -19.82 14.67 -3.08
C SER A 16 -19.19 13.29 -3.29
N VAL A 17 -18.62 12.74 -2.23
CA VAL A 17 -18.08 11.40 -2.22
C VAL A 17 -18.69 10.62 -1.07
N LEU A 18 -19.21 9.45 -1.37
CA LEU A 18 -19.73 8.49 -0.40
C LEU A 18 -18.63 7.45 -0.14
N ILE A 19 -18.32 7.21 1.14
CA ILE A 19 -17.36 6.19 1.56
C ILE A 19 -18.12 5.13 2.33
N PHE A 20 -18.20 3.93 1.75
CA PHE A 20 -18.84 2.77 2.33
C PHE A 20 -17.82 1.95 3.11
N ASP A 21 -18.12 1.75 4.39
CA ASP A 21 -17.24 1.06 5.33
C ASP A 21 -17.54 -0.45 5.37
N ALA A 22 -16.71 -1.23 4.68
CA ALA A 22 -16.87 -2.68 4.58
C ALA A 22 -16.40 -3.44 5.84
N GLU A 23 -15.62 -2.79 6.72
CA GLU A 23 -15.24 -3.33 8.02
C GLU A 23 -16.39 -3.17 9.03
N LYS A 24 -17.11 -2.04 8.99
CA LYS A 24 -18.27 -1.78 9.85
C LYS A 24 -19.54 -2.50 9.38
N VAL A 25 -19.73 -2.60 8.07
CA VAL A 25 -20.89 -3.25 7.45
C VAL A 25 -20.40 -4.41 6.60
N SER A 26 -20.57 -5.64 7.10
CA SER A 26 -20.14 -6.84 6.37
C SER A 26 -20.64 -6.86 4.92
N VAL A 27 -19.72 -7.11 3.99
CA VAL A 27 -19.98 -7.24 2.55
C VAL A 27 -20.98 -8.34 2.17
N LYS A 28 -21.31 -9.24 3.11
CA LYS A 28 -22.33 -10.28 2.93
C LYS A 28 -23.76 -9.77 3.10
N LYS A 29 -23.96 -8.56 3.64
CA LYS A 29 -25.30 -7.98 3.85
C LYS A 29 -25.94 -7.59 2.52
N LYS A 30 -27.26 -7.71 2.44
CA LYS A 30 -28.08 -7.37 1.25
C LYS A 30 -27.81 -5.96 0.73
N CYS A 31 -27.57 -4.97 1.60
CA CYS A 31 -27.29 -3.60 1.19
C CYS A 31 -26.08 -3.45 0.25
N TRP A 32 -25.06 -4.29 0.39
CA TRP A 32 -23.92 -4.31 -0.53
C TRP A 32 -24.32 -4.85 -1.90
N ARG A 33 -25.18 -5.87 -1.93
CA ARG A 33 -25.75 -6.38 -3.18
C ARG A 33 -26.59 -5.30 -3.87
N ASP A 34 -27.51 -4.68 -3.14
CA ASP A 34 -28.38 -3.62 -3.65
C ASP A 34 -27.54 -2.45 -4.20
N LEU A 35 -26.46 -2.07 -3.52
CA LEU A 35 -25.52 -1.04 -3.98
C LEU A 35 -24.84 -1.45 -5.30
N MET A 36 -24.33 -2.67 -5.39
CA MET A 36 -23.65 -3.14 -6.59
C MET A 36 -24.61 -3.29 -7.78
N GLU A 37 -25.83 -3.79 -7.57
CA GLU A 37 -26.88 -3.82 -8.58
C GLU A 37 -27.26 -2.41 -9.04
N PHE A 38 -27.40 -1.47 -8.10
CA PHE A 38 -27.66 -0.07 -8.43
C PHE A 38 -26.56 0.52 -9.30
N LEU A 39 -25.29 0.34 -8.90
CA LEU A 39 -24.14 0.90 -9.61
C LEU A 39 -23.98 0.27 -10.99
N PHE A 40 -23.93 -1.06 -11.09
CA PHE A 40 -23.52 -1.75 -12.31
C PHE A 40 -24.66 -2.18 -13.24
N MET A 41 -25.87 -2.36 -12.72
CA MET A 41 -27.01 -2.86 -13.50
C MET A 41 -28.06 -1.79 -13.77
N THR A 42 -28.40 -0.99 -12.76
CA THR A 42 -29.51 -0.02 -12.85
C THR A 42 -29.05 1.37 -13.31
N SER A 43 -27.81 1.75 -13.01
CA SER A 43 -27.29 3.08 -13.33
C SER A 43 -27.32 3.35 -14.84
N LYS A 44 -27.87 4.50 -15.22
CA LYS A 44 -27.83 5.01 -16.60
C LYS A 44 -26.54 5.78 -16.90
N CYS A 45 -25.79 6.15 -15.86
CA CYS A 45 -24.56 6.94 -15.96
C CYS A 45 -23.35 6.03 -16.20
N PRO A 46 -22.33 6.49 -16.93
CA PRO A 46 -21.06 5.79 -17.01
C PRO A 46 -20.39 5.72 -15.63
N ILE A 47 -19.74 4.60 -15.36
CA ILE A 47 -19.00 4.37 -14.12
C ILE A 47 -17.51 4.47 -14.44
N LEU A 48 -16.84 5.39 -13.77
CA LEU A 48 -15.43 5.65 -13.99
C LEU A 48 -14.58 4.82 -13.03
N PHE A 49 -13.56 4.17 -13.57
CA PHE A 49 -12.51 3.51 -12.79
C PHE A 49 -11.13 3.89 -13.33
N PHE A 50 -10.09 3.52 -12.60
CA PHE A 50 -8.70 3.58 -13.07
C PHE A 50 -8.07 2.20 -12.89
N ASP A 51 -7.60 1.56 -13.97
CA ASP A 51 -7.06 0.18 -13.95
C ASP A 51 -7.97 -0.79 -13.19
N TYR A 52 -9.24 -0.81 -13.59
CA TYR A 52 -10.35 -1.41 -12.83
C TYR A 52 -10.22 -2.91 -12.58
N LYS A 53 -9.29 -3.61 -13.25
CA LYS A 53 -9.17 -5.08 -13.22
C LYS A 53 -9.00 -5.61 -11.79
N ASN A 54 -8.18 -4.94 -10.98
CA ASN A 54 -7.92 -5.35 -9.59
C ASN A 54 -9.13 -5.08 -8.69
N ASP A 55 -9.74 -3.89 -8.81
CA ASP A 55 -10.93 -3.52 -8.05
C ASP A 55 -12.09 -4.45 -8.38
N PHE A 56 -12.29 -4.74 -9.67
CA PHE A 56 -13.35 -5.63 -10.12
C PHE A 56 -13.12 -7.07 -9.68
N LYS A 57 -11.87 -7.55 -9.62
CA LYS A 57 -11.58 -8.87 -9.01
C LYS A 57 -12.00 -8.92 -7.55
N MET A 58 -11.82 -7.83 -6.80
CA MET A 58 -12.26 -7.72 -5.40
C MET A 58 -13.79 -7.66 -5.31
N LEU A 59 -14.43 -6.78 -6.09
CA LEU A 59 -15.88 -6.61 -6.13
C LEU A 59 -16.60 -7.85 -6.67
N LYS A 60 -15.99 -8.62 -7.58
CA LYS A 60 -16.55 -9.86 -8.13
C LYS A 60 -16.85 -10.88 -7.05
N ASN A 61 -16.07 -10.94 -5.97
CA ASN A 61 -16.40 -11.84 -4.85
C ASN A 61 -17.69 -11.42 -4.11
N ILE A 62 -18.07 -10.13 -4.17
CA ILE A 62 -19.35 -9.61 -3.66
C ILE A 62 -20.45 -9.89 -4.69
N LEU A 63 -20.14 -9.72 -5.99
CA LEU A 63 -21.05 -9.93 -7.12
C LEU A 63 -21.34 -11.41 -7.43
N ASN A 64 -20.51 -12.38 -7.04
CA ASN A 64 -20.72 -13.81 -7.31
C ASN A 64 -22.00 -14.38 -6.64
N ASN A 65 -22.70 -13.61 -5.81
CA ASN A 65 -24.03 -13.92 -5.29
C ASN A 65 -25.18 -13.33 -6.15
N ILE A 66 -24.85 -12.71 -7.28
CA ILE A 66 -25.77 -12.14 -8.27
C ILE A 66 -25.69 -13.08 -9.48
N ASP A 67 -26.85 -13.57 -9.93
CA ASP A 67 -26.95 -14.63 -10.96
C ASP A 67 -26.05 -14.35 -12.17
N GLU A 68 -25.20 -15.33 -12.50
CA GLU A 68 -24.20 -15.27 -13.57
C GLU A 68 -24.80 -14.93 -14.94
N GLU A 69 -26.10 -15.14 -15.14
CA GLU A 69 -26.83 -14.79 -16.37
C GLU A 69 -26.97 -13.27 -16.59
N ASN A 70 -27.00 -12.45 -15.53
CA ASN A 70 -27.13 -10.99 -15.63
C ASN A 70 -25.79 -10.25 -15.83
N LEU A 71 -24.66 -10.97 -15.68
CA LEU A 71 -23.29 -10.43 -15.81
C LEU A 71 -22.77 -10.38 -17.25
N SER A 72 -23.58 -10.74 -18.25
CA SER A 72 -23.18 -10.72 -19.66
C SER A 72 -23.10 -9.31 -20.28
N ASN A 73 -23.61 -8.27 -19.60
CA ASN A 73 -23.65 -6.90 -20.13
C ASN A 73 -23.34 -5.68 -19.20
N PRO A 74 -22.91 -5.81 -17.92
CA PRO A 74 -22.57 -4.66 -17.08
C PRO A 74 -21.34 -3.89 -17.58
N PHE A 75 -20.53 -4.52 -18.44
CA PHE A 75 -19.28 -3.98 -18.96
C PHE A 75 -19.44 -2.86 -20.00
N LYS A 76 -20.65 -2.66 -20.55
CA LYS A 76 -20.89 -1.62 -21.57
C LYS A 76 -20.80 -0.18 -21.07
N ARG A 77 -20.78 0.06 -19.75
CA ARG A 77 -20.82 1.42 -19.16
C ARG A 77 -19.64 1.73 -18.25
N ILE A 78 -18.67 0.83 -18.16
CA ILE A 78 -17.44 1.06 -17.41
C ILE A 78 -16.47 1.80 -18.32
N ILE A 79 -15.97 2.93 -17.86
CA ILE A 79 -14.93 3.70 -18.54
C ILE A 79 -13.67 3.61 -17.68
N ASP A 80 -12.63 3.02 -18.24
CA ASP A 80 -11.30 3.09 -17.65
C ASP A 80 -10.65 4.42 -18.02
N VAL A 81 -10.45 5.28 -17.03
CA VAL A 81 -9.85 6.61 -17.19
C VAL A 81 -8.40 6.50 -17.69
N GLN A 82 -7.68 5.44 -17.34
CA GLN A 82 -6.33 5.21 -17.87
C GLN A 82 -6.38 4.96 -19.37
N PHE A 83 -7.31 4.10 -19.81
CA PHE A 83 -7.50 3.80 -21.22
C PHE A 83 -7.98 5.01 -22.01
N LEU A 84 -8.96 5.76 -21.48
CA LEU A 84 -9.43 7.01 -22.07
C LEU A 84 -8.29 8.01 -22.25
N TYR A 85 -7.43 8.18 -21.23
CA TYR A 85 -6.27 9.06 -21.33
C TYR A 85 -5.33 8.62 -22.46
N ILE A 86 -4.96 7.33 -22.50
CA ILE A 86 -4.06 6.77 -23.52
C ILE A 86 -4.64 6.95 -24.92
N ASN A 87 -5.94 6.69 -25.11
CA ASN A 87 -6.59 6.91 -26.40
C ASN A 87 -6.64 8.39 -26.78
N SER A 88 -6.87 9.26 -25.80
CA SER A 88 -6.89 10.71 -26.03
C SER A 88 -5.53 11.24 -26.50
N LEU A 89 -4.41 10.57 -26.18
CA LEU A 89 -3.09 10.93 -26.72
C LEU A 89 -2.99 10.81 -28.25
N LYS A 90 -3.92 10.12 -28.90
CA LYS A 90 -4.00 10.05 -30.36
C LYS A 90 -4.61 11.32 -30.97
N GLU A 91 -5.28 12.13 -30.15
CA GLU A 91 -5.97 13.34 -30.61
C GLU A 91 -5.08 14.58 -30.61
N PRO A 92 -4.90 15.27 -31.76
CA PRO A 92 -4.02 16.44 -31.85
C PRO A 92 -4.36 17.56 -30.87
N ARG A 93 -5.65 17.80 -30.59
CA ARG A 93 -6.09 18.81 -29.63
C ARG A 93 -5.65 18.48 -28.21
N PHE A 94 -5.67 17.20 -27.86
CA PHE A 94 -5.28 16.73 -26.54
C PHE A 94 -3.77 16.75 -26.37
N LEU A 95 -3.02 16.34 -27.40
CA LEU A 95 -1.56 16.46 -27.43
C LEU A 95 -1.11 17.92 -27.26
N LYS A 96 -1.70 18.86 -28.01
CA LYS A 96 -1.40 20.28 -27.88
C LYS A 96 -1.66 20.83 -26.48
N PHE A 97 -2.72 20.37 -25.81
CA PHE A 97 -2.98 20.73 -24.41
C PHE A 97 -1.90 20.20 -23.45
N LEU A 98 -1.32 19.04 -23.76
CA LEU A 98 -0.27 18.42 -22.96
C LEU A 98 1.13 18.98 -23.23
N GLU A 99 1.42 19.53 -24.42
CA GLU A 99 2.71 20.14 -24.76
C GLU A 99 3.11 21.29 -23.81
N ASP A 100 2.12 22.00 -23.26
CA ASP A 100 2.33 23.03 -22.22
C ASP A 100 2.65 22.43 -20.84
N LYS A 101 2.73 21.10 -20.72
CA LYS A 101 2.92 20.35 -19.48
C LYS A 101 3.96 19.25 -19.67
N SER A 102 4.62 18.84 -18.58
CA SER A 102 5.63 17.77 -18.65
C SER A 102 4.97 16.43 -19.01
N VAL A 103 5.08 15.99 -20.26
CA VAL A 103 4.54 14.71 -20.72
C VAL A 103 5.37 13.56 -20.13
N VAL A 104 4.69 12.62 -19.48
CA VAL A 104 5.27 11.38 -18.94
C VAL A 104 5.17 10.27 -19.98
N ASP A 105 6.16 9.38 -20.01
CA ASP A 105 6.27 8.23 -20.91
C ASP A 105 4.99 7.36 -20.88
N VAL A 106 4.46 7.00 -22.06
CA VAL A 106 3.06 6.55 -22.28
C VAL A 106 2.79 5.16 -21.70
N ASP A 107 3.83 4.34 -21.52
CA ASP A 107 3.69 2.92 -21.20
C ASP A 107 3.33 2.61 -19.73
N ARG A 108 3.40 3.58 -18.81
CA ARG A 108 3.13 3.38 -17.37
C ARG A 108 2.61 4.64 -16.66
N VAL A 109 1.47 5.19 -17.09
CA VAL A 109 0.92 6.41 -16.48
C VAL A 109 0.07 6.08 -15.25
N SER A 110 0.45 6.61 -14.07
CA SER A 110 -0.33 6.43 -12.83
C SER A 110 -1.45 7.45 -12.70
N LEU A 111 -2.46 7.17 -11.85
CA LEU A 111 -3.55 8.12 -11.61
C LEU A 111 -3.04 9.49 -11.15
N LYS A 112 -2.01 9.51 -10.30
CA LYS A 112 -1.34 10.74 -9.86
C LYS A 112 -0.78 11.54 -11.06
N ASP A 113 -0.15 10.88 -12.01
CA ASP A 113 0.45 11.54 -13.17
C ASP A 113 -0.65 12.10 -14.09
N ILE A 114 -1.71 11.32 -14.33
CA ILE A 114 -2.87 11.78 -15.10
C ILE A 114 -3.53 12.98 -14.41
N ALA A 115 -3.77 12.90 -13.10
CA ALA A 115 -4.38 13.99 -12.33
C ALA A 115 -3.54 15.27 -12.45
N LYS A 116 -2.22 15.17 -12.22
CA LYS A 116 -1.32 16.31 -12.33
C LYS A 116 -1.31 16.91 -13.75
N ASN A 117 -1.22 16.06 -14.78
CA ASN A 117 -1.18 16.52 -16.16
C ASN A 117 -2.52 17.13 -16.62
N ILE A 118 -3.65 16.56 -16.21
CA ILE A 118 -4.97 16.99 -16.70
C ILE A 118 -5.54 18.13 -15.87
N THR A 119 -5.54 17.98 -14.55
CA THR A 119 -6.19 18.92 -13.62
C THR A 119 -5.21 19.85 -12.92
N GLY A 120 -3.90 19.53 -12.92
CA GLY A 120 -2.90 20.25 -12.13
C GLY A 120 -2.84 19.80 -10.67
N LEU A 121 -3.69 18.84 -10.27
CA LEU A 121 -3.76 18.33 -8.91
C LEU A 121 -2.57 17.40 -8.61
N ASP A 122 -1.71 17.78 -7.66
CA ASP A 122 -0.66 16.88 -7.16
C ASP A 122 -1.25 15.99 -6.07
N MET A 123 -1.56 14.74 -6.42
CA MET A 123 -2.10 13.78 -5.45
C MET A 123 -0.99 13.34 -4.48
N GLU A 124 -1.26 13.45 -3.18
CA GLU A 124 -0.41 12.85 -2.16
C GLU A 124 -0.45 11.31 -2.28
N LYS A 125 0.65 10.62 -1.98
CA LYS A 125 0.71 9.13 -1.99
C LYS A 125 0.87 8.54 -0.59
N GLU A 126 0.81 9.38 0.44
CA GLU A 126 1.19 8.98 1.80
C GLU A 126 0.31 7.86 2.37
N PHE A 127 -0.99 7.88 2.06
CA PHE A 127 -1.93 6.89 2.58
C PHE A 127 -2.16 5.69 1.65
N GLN A 128 -1.43 5.59 0.53
CA GLN A 128 -1.57 4.47 -0.42
C GLN A 128 -1.43 3.10 0.28
N TYR A 129 -0.54 3.01 1.27
CA TYR A 129 -0.28 1.79 2.05
C TYR A 129 -0.72 1.93 3.52
N ALA A 130 -1.65 2.83 3.80
CA ALA A 130 -2.15 3.04 5.16
C ALA A 130 -2.90 1.80 5.70
N PRO A 131 -3.00 1.64 7.03
CA PRO A 131 -3.77 0.56 7.63
C PRO A 131 -5.29 0.82 7.50
N TRP A 132 -5.83 0.59 6.30
CA TRP A 132 -7.24 0.87 5.94
C TRP A 132 -8.29 0.09 6.74
N ARG A 133 -7.89 -0.87 7.59
CA ARG A 133 -8.77 -1.57 8.55
C ARG A 133 -8.95 -0.84 9.87
N MET A 134 -8.11 0.15 10.15
CA MET A 134 -8.19 0.93 11.39
C MET A 134 -9.51 1.68 11.48
N ARG A 135 -10.16 1.69 12.65
CA ARG A 135 -11.41 2.42 12.90
C ARG A 135 -11.36 3.11 14.27
N PRO A 136 -11.80 4.38 14.40
CA PRO A 136 -12.32 5.22 13.32
C PRO A 136 -11.23 5.61 12.33
N LEU A 137 -11.64 5.92 11.09
CA LEU A 137 -10.69 6.39 10.08
C LEU A 137 -10.36 7.86 10.33
N PRO A 138 -9.06 8.23 10.40
CA PRO A 138 -8.63 9.62 10.42
C PRO A 138 -9.22 10.43 9.27
N LEU A 139 -9.57 11.69 9.55
CA LEU A 139 -10.13 12.60 8.54
C LEU A 139 -9.24 12.71 7.28
N ASP A 140 -7.92 12.69 7.43
CA ASP A 140 -7.00 12.77 6.29
C ASP A 140 -7.02 11.50 5.43
N MET A 141 -7.22 10.32 6.04
CA MET A 141 -7.43 9.08 5.29
C MET A 141 -8.77 9.09 4.55
N ILE A 142 -9.82 9.68 5.15
CA ILE A 142 -11.12 9.87 4.51
C ILE A 142 -10.97 10.81 3.31
N LYS A 143 -10.29 11.95 3.47
CA LYS A 143 -10.01 12.91 2.38
C LYS A 143 -9.20 12.27 1.26
N TYR A 144 -8.19 11.48 1.59
CA TYR A 144 -7.39 10.75 0.62
C TYR A 144 -8.27 9.79 -0.19
N ALA A 145 -9.04 8.93 0.48
CA ALA A 145 -9.94 7.98 -0.18
C ALA A 145 -11.00 8.69 -1.04
N ALA A 146 -11.52 9.82 -0.56
CA ALA A 146 -12.47 10.62 -1.32
C ALA A 146 -11.84 11.23 -2.59
N THR A 147 -10.60 11.70 -2.49
CA THR A 147 -9.85 12.30 -3.61
C THR A 147 -9.60 11.28 -4.71
N ASP A 148 -9.22 10.05 -4.36
CA ASP A 148 -8.97 8.96 -5.32
C ASP A 148 -10.19 8.66 -6.21
N ALA A 149 -11.42 8.78 -5.69
CA ALA A 149 -12.63 8.61 -6.48
C ALA A 149 -13.05 9.89 -7.23
N PHE A 150 -12.99 11.05 -6.56
CA PHE A 150 -13.48 12.30 -7.14
C PHE A 150 -12.62 12.79 -8.31
N VAL A 151 -11.31 12.55 -8.26
CA VAL A 151 -10.39 12.97 -9.31
C VAL A 151 -10.71 12.33 -10.66
N LEU A 152 -11.28 11.13 -10.69
CA LEU A 152 -11.71 10.46 -11.92
C LEU A 152 -12.76 11.28 -12.68
N ILE A 153 -13.73 11.88 -11.96
CA ILE A 153 -14.75 12.76 -12.54
C ILE A 153 -14.10 14.02 -13.13
N LEU A 154 -13.14 14.61 -12.41
CA LEU A 154 -12.43 15.82 -12.86
C LEU A 154 -11.62 15.55 -14.13
N ILE A 155 -10.88 14.44 -14.16
CA ILE A 155 -10.11 14.02 -15.34
C ILE A 155 -11.06 13.83 -16.52
N TYR A 156 -12.09 12.99 -16.36
CA TYR A 156 -13.05 12.68 -17.43
C TYR A 156 -13.68 13.95 -18.03
N LYS A 157 -14.21 14.85 -17.18
CA LYS A 157 -14.81 16.11 -17.64
C LYS A 157 -13.80 17.00 -18.35
N LYS A 158 -12.55 17.05 -17.87
CA LYS A 158 -11.51 17.89 -18.45
C LYS A 158 -11.09 17.37 -19.82
N ILE A 159 -10.88 16.06 -19.97
CA ILE A 159 -10.58 15.44 -21.28
C ILE A 159 -11.71 15.74 -22.26
N LYS A 160 -12.97 15.51 -21.86
CA LYS A 160 -14.15 15.82 -22.68
C LYS A 160 -14.16 17.27 -23.17
N ASN A 161 -13.91 18.21 -22.26
CA ASN A 161 -13.86 19.65 -22.56
C ASN A 161 -12.68 20.07 -23.45
N ILE A 162 -11.59 19.29 -23.50
CA ILE A 162 -10.45 19.55 -24.38
C ILE A 162 -10.77 19.08 -25.80
N ILE A 163 -11.36 17.89 -25.93
CA ILE A 163 -11.65 17.26 -27.21
C ILE A 163 -12.76 18.02 -27.96
N LYS A 164 -13.83 18.43 -27.24
CA LYS A 164 -14.96 19.23 -27.78
C LYS A 164 -15.61 18.62 -29.02
N ASP A 165 -15.68 17.30 -29.05
CA ASP A 165 -16.33 16.50 -30.08
C ASP A 165 -16.92 15.28 -29.38
N ASP A 166 -18.25 15.26 -29.20
CA ASP A 166 -18.93 14.23 -28.42
C ASP A 166 -18.90 12.85 -29.11
N ASP A 167 -18.96 12.81 -30.44
CA ASP A 167 -18.94 11.56 -31.21
C ASP A 167 -17.54 10.93 -31.16
N LEU A 168 -16.51 11.76 -31.30
CA LEU A 168 -15.12 11.32 -31.15
C LEU A 168 -14.81 10.90 -29.72
N PHE A 169 -15.24 11.70 -28.74
CA PHE A 169 -15.04 11.38 -27.32
C PHE A 169 -15.66 10.02 -26.96
N SER A 170 -16.88 9.75 -27.45
CA SER A 170 -17.55 8.45 -27.26
C SER A 170 -16.76 7.27 -27.85
N LYS A 171 -16.00 7.49 -28.94
CA LYS A 171 -15.11 6.45 -29.51
C LYS A 171 -13.86 6.23 -28.65
N LEU A 172 -13.33 7.29 -28.04
CA LEU A 172 -12.13 7.25 -27.20
C LEU A 172 -12.40 6.66 -25.81
N GLU A 173 -13.62 6.85 -25.30
CA GLU A 173 -14.13 6.16 -24.12
C GLU A 173 -14.03 4.65 -24.25
N GLY A 174 -14.13 4.16 -25.50
CA GLY A 174 -13.86 2.78 -25.90
C GLY A 174 -14.28 1.78 -24.85
N ILE A 175 -15.55 1.36 -24.88
CA ILE A 175 -15.98 0.18 -24.13
C ILE A 175 -14.96 -0.90 -24.42
N ASN A 176 -14.31 -1.46 -23.40
CA ASN A 176 -13.41 -2.59 -23.53
C ASN A 176 -14.21 -3.73 -24.20
N GLU A 177 -14.21 -3.77 -25.53
CA GLU A 177 -14.50 -4.97 -26.31
C GLU A 177 -13.30 -5.87 -26.08
N ASP A 178 -13.29 -6.52 -24.91
CA ASP A 178 -12.39 -7.64 -24.67
C ASP A 178 -12.67 -8.63 -25.79
N SER A 179 -11.63 -8.85 -26.58
CA SER A 179 -11.44 -9.90 -27.55
C SER A 179 -12.07 -11.23 -27.11
N THR A 180 -13.33 -11.46 -27.45
CA THR A 180 -13.91 -12.80 -27.59
C THR A 180 -13.65 -13.28 -29.00
N GLN A 181 -12.41 -13.64 -29.33
CA GLN A 181 -12.14 -14.55 -30.46
C GLN A 181 -10.97 -15.49 -30.17
N ASN A 182 -11.31 -16.78 -30.27
CA ASN A 182 -10.45 -17.95 -30.54
C ASN A 182 -9.81 -18.68 -29.35
N GLU A 183 -10.64 -19.19 -28.44
CA GLU A 183 -10.40 -20.56 -27.94
C GLU A 183 -10.92 -21.54 -28.99
N ASN A 184 -10.04 -21.94 -29.92
CA ASN A 184 -10.28 -23.14 -30.71
C ASN A 184 -10.06 -24.34 -29.79
N SER A 185 -11.19 -24.96 -29.46
CA SER A 185 -11.37 -26.27 -28.87
C SER A 185 -10.50 -27.34 -29.53
N THR A 186 -9.76 -28.09 -28.70
CA THR A 186 -9.61 -29.54 -28.88
C THR A 186 -9.76 -30.25 -27.53
N PRO A 187 -10.41 -31.42 -27.45
CA PRO A 187 -10.94 -31.98 -26.22
C PRO A 187 -10.05 -33.06 -25.58
N ASN A 188 -10.11 -33.13 -24.24
CA ASN A 188 -9.76 -34.22 -23.31
C ASN A 188 -8.28 -34.64 -23.27
N ILE A 189 -7.68 -34.94 -22.12
CA ILE A 189 -8.02 -36.02 -21.19
C ILE A 189 -7.59 -35.65 -19.75
N SER A 190 -8.40 -36.11 -18.81
CA SER A 190 -8.27 -36.12 -17.35
C SER A 190 -6.85 -36.26 -16.79
N ASP A 191 -6.55 -35.49 -15.74
CA ASP A 191 -5.97 -36.08 -14.53
C ASP A 191 -6.24 -35.25 -13.26
N ASN A 192 -6.36 -35.99 -12.16
CA ASN A 192 -7.06 -35.66 -10.93
C ASN A 192 -6.42 -34.55 -10.06
N ASN A 193 -7.31 -33.87 -9.33
CA ASN A 193 -7.12 -33.31 -7.99
C ASN A 193 -5.87 -32.48 -7.70
N LYS A 194 -5.96 -31.15 -7.92
CA LYS A 194 -5.44 -30.17 -6.94
C LYS A 194 -6.39 -28.98 -6.82
N MET A 195 -7.16 -28.95 -5.73
CA MET A 195 -7.83 -27.75 -5.23
C MET A 195 -6.80 -26.62 -5.15
N LYS A 196 -6.82 -25.68 -6.09
CA LYS A 196 -6.09 -24.41 -5.96
C LYS A 196 -6.76 -23.59 -4.86
N LYS A 197 -6.22 -23.68 -3.65
CA LYS A 197 -6.53 -22.78 -2.54
C LYS A 197 -6.33 -21.33 -3.02
N LYS A 198 -7.43 -20.58 -3.08
CA LYS A 198 -7.49 -19.12 -3.17
C LYS A 198 -6.78 -18.58 -1.92
N LYS A 199 -5.53 -18.12 -2.03
CA LYS A 199 -4.78 -17.55 -0.90
C LYS A 199 -4.94 -16.03 -0.95
N GLU A 200 -5.52 -15.49 0.12
CA GLU A 200 -5.61 -14.06 0.42
C GLU A 200 -4.20 -13.46 0.55
N ASN A 201 -4.06 -12.14 0.35
CA ASN A 201 -2.76 -11.45 0.48
C ASN A 201 -2.15 -11.73 1.86
N SER A 202 -1.00 -12.41 1.91
CA SER A 202 -0.37 -12.76 3.18
C SER A 202 0.21 -11.58 3.93
N SER A 203 0.01 -11.58 5.25
CA SER A 203 0.68 -10.64 6.14
C SER A 203 2.20 -10.88 6.17
N ILE A 204 2.98 -9.88 6.61
CA ILE A 204 4.45 -10.05 6.73
C ILE A 204 4.82 -11.20 7.68
N SER A 205 4.04 -11.41 8.75
CA SER A 205 4.21 -12.53 9.67
C SER A 205 3.97 -13.88 9.00
N GLU A 206 2.93 -13.98 8.16
CA GLU A 206 2.68 -15.20 7.35
C GLU A 206 3.79 -15.47 6.33
N ILE A 207 4.33 -14.42 5.71
CA ILE A 207 5.48 -14.55 4.79
C ILE A 207 6.69 -15.07 5.55
N ILE A 208 6.98 -14.52 6.73
CA ILE A 208 8.11 -14.95 7.57
C ILE A 208 7.93 -16.41 7.99
N GLU A 209 6.75 -16.79 8.48
CA GLU A 209 6.46 -18.16 8.88
C GLU A 209 6.56 -19.13 7.69
N TYR A 210 6.09 -18.72 6.51
CA TYR A 210 6.23 -19.49 5.29
C TYR A 210 7.69 -19.76 4.91
N ILE A 211 8.54 -18.73 4.95
CA ILE A 211 9.96 -18.83 4.64
C ILE A 211 10.70 -19.67 5.68
N LYS A 212 10.38 -19.47 6.96
CA LYS A 212 11.00 -20.19 8.09
C LYS A 212 10.77 -21.71 8.01
N ASN A 213 9.64 -22.13 7.45
CA ASN A 213 9.32 -23.54 7.26
C ASN A 213 10.11 -24.22 6.14
N ASP A 214 10.85 -23.48 5.31
CA ASP A 214 11.70 -24.05 4.26
C ASP A 214 13.08 -24.42 4.83
N THR A 215 13.31 -25.72 4.98
CA THR A 215 14.54 -26.27 5.58
C THR A 215 15.78 -26.09 4.70
N GLU A 216 15.62 -25.84 3.40
CA GLU A 216 16.73 -25.63 2.48
C GLU A 216 17.49 -24.35 2.84
N LEU A 217 16.77 -23.32 3.29
CA LEU A 217 17.35 -22.03 3.65
C LEU A 217 18.33 -22.12 4.82
N LEU A 218 18.19 -23.11 5.71
CA LEU A 218 19.11 -23.32 6.84
C LEU A 218 20.51 -23.75 6.38
N SER A 219 20.62 -24.35 5.19
CA SER A 219 21.89 -24.83 4.63
C SER A 219 22.71 -23.74 3.94
N TYR A 220 22.09 -22.60 3.66
CA TYR A 220 22.74 -21.50 2.97
C TYR A 220 23.64 -20.67 3.89
N THR A 221 24.57 -19.92 3.30
CA THR A 221 25.61 -19.18 4.04
C THR A 221 25.49 -17.67 3.93
N ASN A 222 24.88 -17.14 2.86
CA ASN A 222 24.81 -15.69 2.66
C ASN A 222 23.74 -15.09 3.58
N VAL A 223 23.90 -13.83 3.94
CA VAL A 223 22.90 -13.08 4.73
C VAL A 223 22.24 -12.00 3.89
N THR A 224 21.05 -11.55 4.28
CA THR A 224 20.26 -10.57 3.52
C THR A 224 20.99 -9.25 3.30
N THR A 225 21.85 -8.86 4.25
CA THR A 225 22.66 -7.64 4.19
C THR A 225 23.81 -7.69 3.19
N ASP A 226 24.14 -8.86 2.64
CA ASP A 226 25.19 -9.01 1.61
C ASP A 226 24.71 -8.51 0.24
N PHE A 227 23.40 -8.35 0.06
CA PHE A 227 22.79 -8.05 -1.23
C PHE A 227 22.16 -6.66 -1.24
N THR A 228 22.35 -5.97 -2.36
CA THR A 228 21.65 -4.73 -2.68
C THR A 228 20.71 -4.97 -3.86
N LEU A 229 19.41 -4.77 -3.63
CA LEU A 229 18.35 -5.07 -4.58
C LEU A 229 17.78 -3.79 -5.18
N TYR A 230 17.58 -3.77 -6.49
CA TYR A 230 16.75 -2.80 -7.18
C TYR A 230 15.43 -3.44 -7.58
N ILE A 231 14.30 -2.79 -7.31
CA ILE A 231 12.98 -3.37 -7.49
C ILE A 231 12.26 -2.65 -8.63
N ASP A 232 11.97 -3.38 -9.71
CA ASP A 232 11.19 -2.84 -10.84
C ASP A 232 9.81 -2.34 -10.38
N SER A 233 9.31 -1.31 -11.08
CA SER A 233 8.04 -0.66 -10.74
C SER A 233 6.85 -1.62 -10.76
N MET A 234 6.94 -2.74 -11.50
CA MET A 234 5.92 -3.79 -11.58
C MET A 234 5.78 -4.65 -10.32
N ILE A 235 6.75 -4.59 -9.40
CA ILE A 235 6.78 -5.40 -8.18
C ILE A 235 7.18 -4.57 -6.95
N LEU A 236 6.85 -3.28 -6.94
CA LEU A 236 7.16 -2.37 -5.82
C LEU A 236 6.56 -2.81 -4.49
N ASN A 237 5.48 -3.60 -4.52
CA ASN A 237 4.90 -4.20 -3.32
C ASN A 237 5.87 -5.15 -2.57
N LEU A 238 6.91 -5.67 -3.22
CA LEU A 238 7.96 -6.46 -2.57
C LEU A 238 8.97 -5.60 -1.81
N GLN A 239 9.12 -4.32 -2.13
CA GLN A 239 10.09 -3.43 -1.49
C GLN A 239 9.96 -3.38 0.05
N PRO A 240 8.80 -3.03 0.63
CA PRO A 240 8.66 -2.99 2.07
C PRO A 240 8.85 -4.36 2.72
N ILE A 241 8.49 -5.45 2.03
CA ILE A 241 8.65 -6.82 2.51
C ILE A 241 10.13 -7.20 2.60
N LEU A 242 10.88 -7.02 1.50
CA LEU A 242 12.31 -7.36 1.43
C LEU A 242 13.14 -6.48 2.36
N LEU A 243 12.78 -5.20 2.50
CA LEU A 243 13.40 -4.31 3.48
C LEU A 243 13.16 -4.79 4.92
N ASN A 244 11.93 -5.20 5.24
CA ASN A 244 11.60 -5.81 6.53
C ASN A 244 12.33 -7.14 6.76
N LEU A 245 12.71 -7.87 5.72
CA LEU A 245 13.51 -9.10 5.82
C LEU A 245 15.03 -8.81 5.88
N GLY A 246 15.43 -7.54 5.83
CA GLY A 246 16.81 -7.11 6.06
C GLY A 246 17.65 -6.87 4.80
N PHE A 247 17.07 -7.01 3.60
CA PHE A 247 17.79 -6.70 2.35
C PHE A 247 18.12 -5.21 2.24
N ASN A 248 19.23 -4.87 1.57
CA ASN A 248 19.49 -3.49 1.17
C ASN A 248 18.71 -3.17 -0.10
N ILE A 249 18.04 -2.02 -0.14
CA ILE A 249 17.28 -1.58 -1.31
C ILE A 249 17.95 -0.36 -1.93
N ASN A 250 18.28 -0.45 -3.23
CA ASN A 250 18.74 0.66 -4.04
C ASN A 250 17.54 1.48 -4.53
N THR A 251 17.49 2.76 -4.15
CA THR A 251 16.41 3.71 -4.46
C THR A 251 16.74 4.65 -5.62
N THR A 252 17.81 4.39 -6.36
CA THR A 252 18.21 5.23 -7.50
C THR A 252 17.06 5.31 -8.50
N GLU A 253 16.55 6.51 -8.81
CA GLU A 253 15.53 6.64 -9.84
C GLU A 253 16.10 6.33 -11.22
N VAL A 254 15.53 5.34 -11.89
CA VAL A 254 15.92 4.95 -13.24
C VAL A 254 14.74 5.14 -14.19
N LYS A 255 14.92 6.01 -15.19
CA LYS A 255 13.93 6.19 -16.26
C LYS A 255 14.02 5.03 -17.25
N SER A 256 12.85 4.49 -17.63
CA SER A 256 12.65 3.56 -18.75
C SER A 256 13.69 2.43 -18.86
N TYR A 257 13.92 1.70 -17.76
CA TYR A 257 14.88 0.58 -17.67
C TYR A 257 16.33 0.96 -18.00
N GLY A 258 16.72 2.21 -17.75
CA GLY A 258 18.07 2.71 -17.94
C GLY A 258 19.16 1.93 -17.18
N SER A 259 20.41 2.29 -17.43
CA SER A 259 21.57 1.63 -16.80
C SER A 259 21.73 2.04 -15.34
N LEU A 260 21.83 1.05 -14.45
CA LEU A 260 22.26 1.22 -13.08
C LEU A 260 23.78 1.30 -13.03
N LYS A 261 24.31 2.38 -12.44
CA LYS A 261 25.76 2.59 -12.31
C LYS A 261 26.44 1.61 -11.36
N SER A 262 25.69 1.04 -10.43
CA SER A 262 26.19 0.10 -9.42
C SER A 262 26.15 -1.32 -9.96
N VAL A 263 27.32 -1.90 -10.23
CA VAL A 263 27.45 -3.26 -10.79
C VAL A 263 27.00 -4.32 -9.77
N ASP A 264 27.15 -4.03 -8.48
CA ASP A 264 26.80 -4.96 -7.40
C ASP A 264 25.30 -5.00 -7.07
N THR A 265 24.49 -4.18 -7.75
CA THR A 265 23.04 -4.17 -7.56
C THR A 265 22.36 -5.26 -8.37
N ILE A 266 21.54 -6.06 -7.69
CA ILE A 266 20.73 -7.11 -8.30
C ILE A 266 19.35 -6.56 -8.62
N ILE A 267 18.92 -6.68 -9.87
CA ILE A 267 17.61 -6.18 -10.31
C ILE A 267 16.57 -7.29 -10.18
N LEU A 268 15.49 -7.00 -9.47
CA LEU A 268 14.29 -7.83 -9.42
C LEU A 268 13.27 -7.30 -10.42
N SER A 269 12.75 -8.17 -11.27
CA SER A 269 11.73 -7.81 -12.27
C SER A 269 10.84 -9.01 -12.61
N VAL A 270 9.73 -8.77 -13.31
CA VAL A 270 8.80 -9.80 -13.78
C VAL A 270 8.60 -9.74 -15.30
N GLY A 271 8.32 -10.90 -15.90
CA GLY A 271 7.84 -11.01 -17.29
C GLY A 271 8.74 -10.31 -18.31
N LYS A 272 8.11 -9.61 -19.28
CA LYS A 272 8.83 -8.93 -20.38
C LYS A 272 9.73 -7.78 -19.88
N ALA A 273 9.41 -7.16 -18.75
CA ALA A 273 10.23 -6.09 -18.16
C ALA A 273 11.63 -6.59 -17.78
N ALA A 274 11.77 -7.85 -17.35
CA ALA A 274 13.09 -8.42 -17.04
C ALA A 274 14.00 -8.46 -18.28
N ASN A 275 13.43 -8.63 -19.48
CA ASN A 275 14.20 -8.60 -20.72
C ASN A 275 14.64 -7.18 -21.08
N HIS A 276 13.82 -6.17 -20.83
CA HIS A 276 14.22 -4.77 -21.03
C HIS A 276 15.37 -4.37 -20.08
N TRP A 277 15.30 -4.78 -18.82
CA TRP A 277 16.40 -4.58 -17.87
C TRP A 277 17.72 -5.23 -18.36
N LYS A 278 17.66 -6.45 -18.92
CA LYS A 278 18.83 -7.17 -19.45
C LYS A 278 19.55 -6.43 -20.57
N LEU A 279 18.82 -5.71 -21.43
CA LEU A 279 19.42 -4.99 -22.55
C LEU A 279 20.35 -3.86 -22.08
N ASN A 280 19.95 -3.12 -21.05
CA ASN A 280 20.66 -1.93 -20.59
C ASN A 280 21.58 -2.16 -19.39
N ASN A 281 21.51 -3.35 -18.76
CA ASN A 281 22.22 -3.66 -17.51
C ASN A 281 23.00 -4.96 -17.62
N ARG A 282 23.90 -5.04 -18.62
CA ARG A 282 24.66 -6.24 -18.98
C ARG A 282 25.50 -6.82 -17.83
N TYR A 283 25.94 -5.98 -16.91
CA TYR A 283 26.81 -6.37 -15.80
C TYR A 283 26.06 -6.62 -14.49
N ASN A 284 24.78 -6.25 -14.42
CA ASN A 284 23.96 -6.50 -13.24
C ASN A 284 23.34 -7.90 -13.31
N ARG A 285 23.31 -8.59 -12.17
CA ARG A 285 22.50 -9.81 -12.04
C ARG A 285 21.02 -9.42 -12.05
N ILE A 286 20.22 -10.14 -12.84
CA ILE A 286 18.76 -9.91 -12.94
C ILE A 286 18.05 -11.18 -12.51
N ILE A 287 17.20 -11.08 -11.50
CA ILE A 287 16.33 -12.16 -11.03
C ILE A 287 14.93 -11.92 -11.61
N SER A 288 14.51 -12.83 -12.48
CA SER A 288 13.19 -12.78 -13.11
C SER A 288 12.18 -13.59 -12.30
N LEU A 289 11.27 -12.90 -11.62
CA LEU A 289 10.18 -13.51 -10.88
C LEU A 289 9.03 -13.89 -11.84
N LYS A 290 8.24 -14.91 -11.49
CA LYS A 290 7.04 -15.26 -12.25
C LYS A 290 5.87 -14.40 -11.79
N TYR A 291 5.06 -13.95 -12.75
CA TYR A 291 3.89 -13.12 -12.47
C TYR A 291 2.86 -13.86 -11.60
N THR A 292 2.67 -15.15 -11.89
CA THR A 292 1.67 -16.02 -11.27
C THR A 292 1.96 -16.43 -9.83
N ASP A 293 3.19 -16.23 -9.37
CA ASP A 293 3.61 -16.69 -8.04
C ASP A 293 2.99 -15.81 -6.94
N SER A 294 2.69 -16.42 -5.80
CA SER A 294 2.25 -15.70 -4.60
C SER A 294 3.36 -14.76 -4.09
N LEU A 295 3.03 -13.87 -3.16
CA LEU A 295 4.06 -13.03 -2.53
C LEU A 295 5.07 -13.88 -1.77
N GLU A 296 4.58 -14.85 -0.99
CA GLU A 296 5.41 -15.78 -0.24
C GLU A 296 6.36 -16.57 -1.17
N ASP A 297 5.84 -17.09 -2.30
CA ASP A 297 6.65 -17.83 -3.27
C ASP A 297 7.70 -16.95 -3.94
N LYS A 298 7.35 -15.69 -4.28
CA LYS A 298 8.31 -14.72 -4.83
C LYS A 298 9.45 -14.45 -3.85
N VAL A 299 9.13 -14.24 -2.58
CA VAL A 299 10.14 -13.99 -1.55
C VAL A 299 11.00 -15.23 -1.33
N LEU A 300 10.38 -16.41 -1.17
CA LEU A 300 11.11 -17.67 -1.02
C LEU A 300 12.05 -17.92 -2.21
N TYR A 301 11.59 -17.66 -3.43
CA TYR A 301 12.41 -17.79 -4.63
C TYR A 301 13.62 -16.84 -4.60
N ILE A 302 13.46 -15.59 -4.14
CA ILE A 302 14.58 -14.65 -3.97
C ILE A 302 15.60 -15.21 -2.96
N PHE A 303 15.16 -15.74 -1.83
CA PHE A 303 16.04 -16.37 -0.84
C PHE A 303 16.84 -17.54 -1.43
N LYS A 304 16.18 -18.42 -2.19
CA LYS A 304 16.84 -19.57 -2.84
C LYS A 304 17.81 -19.15 -3.94
N GLU A 305 17.40 -18.24 -4.80
CA GLU A 305 18.21 -17.75 -5.92
C GLU A 305 19.49 -17.02 -5.42
N LEU A 306 19.39 -16.31 -4.30
CA LEU A 306 20.52 -15.65 -3.65
C LEU A 306 21.27 -16.53 -2.66
N LYS A 307 20.79 -17.76 -2.41
CA LYS A 307 21.31 -18.66 -1.37
C LYS A 307 21.47 -17.95 -0.03
N VAL A 308 20.39 -17.31 0.41
CA VAL A 308 20.34 -16.53 1.65
C VAL A 308 19.79 -17.39 2.78
N LYS A 309 20.52 -17.44 3.88
CA LYS A 309 20.05 -18.02 5.13
C LYS A 309 19.05 -17.08 5.79
N PHE A 310 17.89 -17.59 6.15
CA PHE A 310 16.93 -16.83 6.94
C PHE A 310 17.39 -16.77 8.41
N GLU A 311 17.55 -15.56 8.94
CA GLU A 311 17.84 -15.32 10.36
C GLU A 311 16.95 -14.21 10.92
N GLU A 312 16.18 -14.52 11.96
CA GLU A 312 15.20 -13.59 12.55
C GLU A 312 15.82 -12.29 13.05
N LYS A 313 17.10 -12.30 13.43
CA LYS A 313 17.82 -11.11 13.91
C LYS A 313 17.87 -9.98 12.88
N PHE A 314 17.75 -10.27 11.58
CA PHE A 314 17.75 -9.27 10.51
C PHE A 314 16.35 -8.73 10.18
N VAL A 315 15.30 -9.33 10.74
CA VAL A 315 13.93 -8.89 10.49
C VAL A 315 13.64 -7.58 11.23
N ALA A 316 12.96 -6.66 10.54
CA ALA A 316 12.57 -5.35 11.05
C ALA A 316 13.76 -4.52 11.59
N GLN A 317 14.94 -4.67 10.99
CA GLN A 317 16.16 -3.91 11.35
C GLN A 317 16.36 -2.62 10.55
N LYS A 318 15.50 -2.35 9.56
CA LYS A 318 15.67 -1.22 8.63
C LYS A 318 14.47 -0.29 8.67
N CYS A 319 14.74 1.01 8.59
CA CYS A 319 13.71 2.03 8.48
C CYS A 319 13.06 2.01 7.08
N ILE A 320 11.73 1.96 7.00
CA ILE A 320 11.02 2.00 5.72
C ILE A 320 11.19 3.31 4.94
N ASN A 321 11.53 4.40 5.63
CA ASN A 321 11.63 5.72 5.02
C ASN A 321 13.05 6.00 4.49
N CYS A 322 14.08 5.77 5.30
CA CYS A 322 15.47 6.08 4.92
C CYS A 322 16.35 4.85 4.67
N HIS A 323 15.82 3.64 4.89
CA HIS A 323 16.50 2.36 4.71
C HIS A 323 17.72 2.11 5.61
N GLY A 324 17.98 3.04 6.55
CA GLY A 324 19.02 2.93 7.56
C GLY A 324 18.69 1.90 8.64
N ASN A 325 19.73 1.41 9.32
CA ASN A 325 19.67 0.41 10.39
C ASN A 325 19.77 1.00 11.81
N ASP A 326 19.92 2.31 11.94
CA ASP A 326 19.96 2.99 13.24
C ASP A 326 18.53 3.21 13.75
N ILE A 327 18.00 2.17 14.40
CA ILE A 327 16.64 2.10 14.93
C ILE A 327 16.66 1.79 16.43
N VAL A 328 15.68 2.31 17.16
CA VAL A 328 15.39 1.89 18.53
C VAL A 328 13.94 1.48 18.66
N ILE A 329 13.67 0.54 19.57
CA ILE A 329 12.32 0.08 19.86
C ILE A 329 11.73 0.96 20.96
N VAL A 330 10.58 1.54 20.68
CA VAL A 330 9.83 2.40 21.59
C VAL A 330 8.54 1.71 22.00
N SER A 331 8.31 1.63 23.30
CA SER A 331 7.13 0.99 23.88
C SER A 331 5.86 1.62 23.34
N ARG A 332 4.92 0.78 22.89
CA ARG A 332 3.59 1.23 22.48
C ARG A 332 2.87 2.00 23.59
N LEU A 333 2.95 1.50 24.83
CA LEU A 333 2.28 2.11 25.99
C LEU A 333 2.84 3.51 26.28
N LEU A 334 4.15 3.68 26.14
CA LEU A 334 4.78 4.98 26.29
C LEU A 334 4.24 5.98 25.27
N LEU A 335 4.16 5.58 24.00
CA LEU A 335 3.64 6.47 22.96
C LEU A 335 2.15 6.79 23.14
N LEU A 336 1.33 5.84 23.60
CA LEU A 336 -0.07 6.12 23.96
C LEU A 336 -0.14 7.20 25.04
N PHE A 337 0.62 7.03 26.11
CA PHE A 337 0.67 7.99 27.21
C PHE A 337 1.13 9.38 26.73
N MET A 338 2.23 9.44 25.96
CA MET A 338 2.79 10.69 25.43
C MET A 338 1.85 11.48 24.50
N TYR A 339 0.97 10.80 23.77
CA TYR A 339 0.07 11.43 22.80
C TYR A 339 -1.37 11.53 23.30
N TYR A 340 -1.64 11.19 24.57
CA TYR A 340 -2.98 11.21 25.15
C TYR A 340 -3.57 12.63 25.18
N ASP A 341 -2.83 13.64 25.64
CA ASP A 341 -3.28 15.04 25.65
C ASP A 341 -3.63 15.57 24.26
N ALA A 342 -2.81 15.20 23.27
CA ALA A 342 -3.02 15.59 21.88
C ALA A 342 -4.28 14.95 21.30
N PHE A 343 -4.58 13.72 21.72
CA PHE A 343 -5.81 13.03 21.37
C PHE A 343 -7.04 13.66 22.04
N LEU A 344 -6.98 13.98 23.33
CA LEU A 344 -8.09 14.67 24.02
C LEU A 344 -8.41 16.03 23.41
N SER A 345 -7.39 16.73 22.91
CA SER A 345 -7.54 18.02 22.23
C SER A 345 -8.15 17.89 20.82
N ASP A 346 -8.19 16.70 20.24
CA ASP A 346 -8.73 16.44 18.89
C ASP A 346 -10.23 16.09 18.95
N THR A 347 -11.05 17.13 19.07
CA THR A 347 -12.52 17.00 19.23
C THR A 347 -13.24 16.36 18.03
N GLU A 348 -12.60 16.31 16.85
CA GLU A 348 -13.16 15.70 15.64
C GLU A 348 -13.02 14.18 15.71
N ASN A 349 -11.80 13.70 15.97
CA ASN A 349 -11.53 12.25 15.97
C ASN A 349 -11.97 11.58 17.28
N HIS A 350 -12.02 12.31 18.39
CA HIS A 350 -12.49 11.83 19.68
C HIS A 350 -13.95 11.33 19.66
N LYS A 351 -14.84 11.97 18.89
CA LYS A 351 -16.27 11.61 18.79
C LYS A 351 -16.55 10.23 18.19
N HIS A 352 -15.55 9.64 17.54
CA HIS A 352 -15.73 8.42 16.74
C HIS A 352 -15.13 7.17 17.40
N VAL A 353 -14.51 7.29 18.58
CA VAL A 353 -13.96 6.16 19.34
C VAL A 353 -15.02 5.61 20.28
N THR A 354 -15.50 4.39 20.01
CA THR A 354 -16.39 3.66 20.91
C THR A 354 -15.56 2.92 21.97
N ASN A 355 -15.93 2.99 23.25
CA ASN A 355 -15.22 2.44 24.44
C ASN A 355 -14.09 3.31 25.02
N PHE A 356 -14.23 4.64 24.97
CA PHE A 356 -13.24 5.54 25.58
C PHE A 356 -13.22 5.47 27.12
N ASP A 357 -14.33 5.11 27.76
CA ASP A 357 -14.45 5.04 29.22
C ASP A 357 -13.40 4.11 29.88
N ASP A 358 -12.81 3.19 29.11
CA ASP A 358 -11.76 2.27 29.57
C ASP A 358 -10.33 2.85 29.47
N ILE A 359 -10.13 4.02 28.85
CA ILE A 359 -8.83 4.62 28.56
C ILE A 359 -8.69 5.98 29.24
N SER A 360 -8.11 5.99 30.44
CA SER A 360 -7.75 7.19 31.17
C SER A 360 -6.24 7.42 31.18
N GLU A 361 -5.81 8.65 31.44
CA GLU A 361 -4.39 8.97 31.68
C GLU A 361 -3.82 8.08 32.80
N GLU A 362 -4.57 7.92 33.90
CA GLU A 362 -4.21 7.06 35.02
C GLU A 362 -4.05 5.59 34.62
N SER A 363 -4.94 5.07 33.75
CA SER A 363 -4.84 3.68 33.30
C SER A 363 -3.64 3.46 32.38
N LEU A 364 -3.32 4.43 31.51
CA LEU A 364 -2.12 4.40 30.67
C LEU A 364 -0.83 4.50 31.49
N GLU A 365 -0.78 5.40 32.49
CA GLU A 365 0.36 5.55 33.40
C GLU A 365 0.59 4.28 34.22
N LYS A 366 -0.48 3.71 34.79
CA LYS A 366 -0.43 2.44 35.51
C LYS A 366 0.11 1.31 34.62
N ASN A 367 -0.42 1.16 33.42
CA ASN A 367 0.05 0.16 32.46
C ASN A 367 1.53 0.36 32.09
N LEU A 368 1.98 1.61 32.00
CA LEU A 368 3.38 1.94 31.73
C LEU A 368 4.31 1.59 32.91
N HIS A 369 3.85 1.75 34.15
CA HIS A 369 4.58 1.34 35.35
C HIS A 369 4.65 -0.18 35.53
N GLU A 370 3.59 -0.90 35.17
CA GLU A 370 3.53 -2.36 35.23
C GLU A 370 4.40 -3.01 34.14
N ASN A 371 4.52 -2.38 32.97
CA ASN A 371 5.35 -2.87 31.88
C ASN A 371 6.83 -2.48 32.04
N LYS A 372 7.58 -3.35 32.72
CA LYS A 372 9.03 -3.18 32.96
C LYS A 372 9.93 -3.79 31.89
N GLU A 373 9.39 -4.46 30.87
CA GLU A 373 10.22 -5.18 29.89
C GLU A 373 11.13 -4.25 29.08
N ASN A 374 10.66 -3.04 28.77
CA ASN A 374 11.32 -2.14 27.82
C ASN A 374 11.88 -0.85 28.48
N GLY A 375 11.68 -0.66 29.77
CA GLY A 375 12.11 0.53 30.51
C GLY A 375 11.26 0.83 31.74
N SER A 376 11.54 1.96 32.38
CA SER A 376 10.81 2.44 33.56
C SER A 376 10.41 3.90 33.41
N TYR A 377 9.14 4.20 33.70
CA TYR A 377 8.64 5.56 33.80
C TYR A 377 8.79 6.08 35.23
N ASN A 378 9.23 7.32 35.37
CA ASN A 378 9.26 8.05 36.64
C ASN A 378 8.26 9.21 36.57
N SER A 379 7.16 9.09 37.30
CA SER A 379 6.07 10.07 37.35
C SER A 379 6.48 11.41 37.98
N ILE A 380 7.49 11.43 38.86
CA ILE A 380 8.00 12.66 39.48
C ILE A 380 8.78 13.51 38.47
N THR A 381 9.64 12.87 37.67
CA THR A 381 10.48 13.57 36.71
C THR A 381 9.86 13.67 35.31
N GLY A 382 8.82 12.89 35.01
CA GLY A 382 8.24 12.78 33.67
C GLY A 382 9.18 12.09 32.66
N LEU A 383 10.16 11.33 33.15
CA LEU A 383 11.19 10.69 32.32
C LEU A 383 10.94 9.19 32.20
N TYR A 384 11.03 8.67 30.98
CA TYR A 384 11.06 7.25 30.70
C TYR A 384 12.50 6.81 30.39
N HIS A 385 13.02 5.87 31.16
CA HIS A 385 14.36 5.32 30.99
C HIS A 385 14.30 3.95 30.33
N SER A 386 14.96 3.82 29.18
CA SER A 386 15.25 2.53 28.53
C SER A 386 16.76 2.29 28.50
N LYS A 387 17.17 1.11 28.03
CA LYS A 387 18.59 0.76 27.87
C LYS A 387 19.32 1.68 26.89
N ASP A 388 18.65 2.05 25.79
CA ASP A 388 19.26 2.73 24.66
C ASP A 388 18.90 4.22 24.56
N TYR A 389 17.94 4.68 25.36
CA TYR A 389 17.45 6.06 25.33
C TYR A 389 16.72 6.47 26.61
N ILE A 390 16.57 7.78 26.78
CA ILE A 390 15.72 8.42 27.78
C ILE A 390 14.73 9.31 27.03
N ILE A 391 13.44 9.22 27.35
CA ILE A 391 12.40 10.08 26.77
C ILE A 391 11.85 11.00 27.86
N ASP A 392 11.79 12.29 27.54
CA ASP A 392 11.01 13.28 28.28
C ASP A 392 9.61 13.30 27.69
N VAL A 393 8.66 12.71 28.43
CA VAL A 393 7.27 12.51 27.99
C VAL A 393 6.59 13.86 27.77
N LYS A 394 6.79 14.79 28.70
CA LYS A 394 6.11 16.09 28.72
C LYS A 394 6.61 16.99 27.60
N ASN A 395 7.93 17.06 27.42
CA ASN A 395 8.53 17.92 26.40
C ASN A 395 8.67 17.24 25.04
N LYS A 396 8.30 15.96 24.92
CA LYS A 396 8.39 15.14 23.69
C LYS A 396 9.81 15.15 23.12
N LYS A 397 10.80 14.95 23.98
CA LYS A 397 12.22 14.87 23.62
C LYS A 397 12.77 13.48 23.90
N ILE A 398 13.77 13.09 23.14
CA ILE A 398 14.52 11.85 23.33
C ILE A 398 16.00 12.15 23.42
N MET A 399 16.69 11.47 24.32
CA MET A 399 18.14 11.47 24.44
C MET A 399 18.64 10.04 24.28
N PHE A 400 19.50 9.81 23.30
CA PHE A 400 20.13 8.50 23.12
C PHE A 400 21.35 8.40 24.04
N THR A 401 21.49 7.27 24.75
CA THR A 401 22.51 7.08 25.79
C THR A 401 23.94 7.21 25.25
N GLN A 402 24.15 7.00 23.96
CA GLN A 402 25.46 7.13 23.29
C GLN A 402 25.85 8.58 22.95
N LYS A 403 24.89 9.47 22.72
CA LYS A 403 25.14 10.86 22.28
C LYS A 403 24.99 11.89 23.39
N ASN A 404 24.21 11.57 24.42
CA ASN A 404 23.92 12.44 25.57
C ASN A 404 23.39 13.84 25.17
N GLU A 405 22.68 13.91 24.04
CA GLU A 405 22.05 15.11 23.50
C GLU A 405 20.54 14.90 23.35
N TRP A 406 19.76 15.92 23.74
CA TRP A 406 18.30 15.91 23.59
C TRP A 406 17.88 16.33 22.19
N ILE A 407 17.02 15.53 21.57
CA ILE A 407 16.47 15.75 20.25
C ILE A 407 14.94 15.76 20.36
N MET A 408 14.27 16.60 19.57
CA MET A 408 12.81 16.58 19.47
C MET A 408 12.35 15.27 18.83
N LEU A 409 11.37 14.61 19.45
CA LEU A 409 10.69 13.49 18.80
C LEU A 409 9.98 13.95 17.53
N PRO A 410 9.76 13.03 16.57
CA PRO A 410 9.11 13.37 15.32
C PRO A 410 7.72 13.94 15.60
N GLN A 411 7.40 15.10 15.03
CA GLN A 411 6.03 15.60 15.05
C GLN A 411 5.12 14.55 14.43
N GLN A 412 4.16 14.06 15.20
CA GLN A 412 3.15 13.17 14.69
C GLN A 412 1.96 13.97 14.17
N LYS A 413 1.37 13.51 13.07
CA LYS A 413 0.15 14.08 12.50
C LYS A 413 -1.03 13.95 13.48
N GLN A 414 -2.09 14.71 13.22
CA GLN A 414 -3.39 14.49 13.85
C GLN A 414 -3.74 12.99 13.73
N ASN A 415 -4.19 12.36 14.81
CA ASN A 415 -4.46 10.91 14.94
C ASN A 415 -3.30 9.96 15.25
N ALA A 416 -2.13 10.47 15.65
CA ALA A 416 -1.02 9.63 16.13
C ALA A 416 -1.47 8.59 17.17
N PHE A 417 -2.23 9.04 18.17
CA PHE A 417 -2.74 8.21 19.25
C PHE A 417 -3.58 7.04 18.74
N LEU A 418 -4.56 7.29 17.87
CA LEU A 418 -5.43 6.23 17.33
C LEU A 418 -4.64 5.20 16.53
N LYS A 419 -3.68 5.65 15.72
CA LYS A 419 -2.78 4.75 14.98
C LYS A 419 -2.01 3.84 15.93
N ILE A 420 -1.50 4.38 17.03
CA ILE A 420 -0.78 3.60 18.07
C ILE A 420 -1.74 2.67 18.82
N TYR A 421 -2.95 3.15 19.13
CA TYR A 421 -3.95 2.41 19.89
C TYR A 421 -4.38 1.13 19.16
N TYR A 422 -4.66 1.22 17.86
CA TYR A 422 -5.06 0.05 17.05
C TYR A 422 -3.89 -0.78 16.52
N THR A 423 -2.64 -0.34 16.71
CA THR A 423 -1.46 -1.14 16.38
C THR A 423 -1.08 -1.96 17.62
N PRO A 424 -1.15 -3.29 17.61
CA PRO A 424 -0.88 -4.10 18.80
C PRO A 424 0.61 -4.18 19.17
N ASN A 425 1.49 -3.76 18.28
CA ASN A 425 2.94 -3.89 18.42
C ASN A 425 3.61 -2.62 18.96
N ASP A 426 4.83 -2.78 19.48
CA ASP A 426 5.75 -1.69 19.76
C ASP A 426 6.11 -0.93 18.47
N PHE A 427 6.79 0.21 18.62
CA PHE A 427 7.17 1.06 17.50
C PHE A 427 8.67 1.08 17.33
N MET A 428 9.12 1.36 16.11
CA MET A 428 10.51 1.60 15.77
C MET A 428 10.67 3.10 15.53
N LEU A 429 11.65 3.72 16.20
CA LEU A 429 12.10 5.07 15.91
C LEU A 429 13.43 4.99 15.16
N CYS A 430 13.47 5.49 13.93
CA CYS A 430 14.72 5.62 13.21
C CYS A 430 15.45 6.89 13.63
N ARG A 431 16.70 6.75 14.10
CA ARG A 431 17.53 7.90 14.49
C ARG A 431 18.03 8.70 13.28
N GLY A 432 18.20 8.05 12.13
CA GLY A 432 18.72 8.69 10.92
C GLY A 432 17.75 9.68 10.27
N CYS A 433 16.45 9.36 10.24
CA CYS A 433 15.43 10.25 9.65
C CYS A 433 14.39 10.77 10.64
N ASN A 434 14.52 10.43 11.92
CA ASN A 434 13.60 10.81 12.99
C ASN A 434 12.14 10.50 12.60
N THR A 435 11.82 9.23 12.35
CA THR A 435 10.43 8.81 12.04
C THR A 435 10.03 7.56 12.82
N PHE A 436 8.76 7.49 13.22
CA PHE A 436 8.15 6.31 13.80
C PHE A 436 7.54 5.38 12.74
N SER A 437 7.71 4.08 12.90
CA SER A 437 6.99 3.03 12.18
C SER A 437 6.53 1.93 13.14
N ALA A 438 5.45 1.23 12.82
CA ALA A 438 5.04 0.06 13.61
C ALA A 438 6.11 -1.02 13.52
N ARG A 439 6.46 -1.64 14.65
CA ARG A 439 7.30 -2.84 14.67
C ARG A 439 6.44 -4.02 14.24
N HIS A 440 6.97 -4.89 13.40
CA HIS A 440 6.38 -6.20 13.19
C HIS A 440 7.10 -7.16 14.15
N LYS A 441 6.43 -7.57 15.24
CA LYS A 441 6.95 -8.67 16.08
C LYS A 441 6.80 -9.96 15.27
N VAL A 442 7.90 -10.72 15.19
CA VAL A 442 7.93 -12.09 14.62
C VAL A 442 7.43 -13.07 15.65
#